data_AF-A0A1A9HM06-F1
#
_entry.id   AF-A0A1A9HM06-F1
#
_cell.length_a   1.000
_cell.length_b   1.000
_cell.length_c   1.000
_cell.angle_alpha   90.00
_cell.angle_beta   90.00
_cell.angle_gamma   90.00
#
_symmetry.space_group_name_H-M   'P 1'
#
loop_
_entity.id
_entity.type
_entity.pdbx_description
1 polymer ?
#
loop_
_entity_poly.entity_id
_entity_poly.type
_entity_poly.pdbx_seq_one_letter_code
_entity_poly.pdbx_strand_id
1 'polypeptide(L)'
;MSVWQFDLAFAQGGAAASWLPASRSDVMHYLASRVGPSTPMLEGWRYFGNEAGNCIDMVSDPDGRYELHARLDACASETDHFIEVVCDVAHALGCEFFSEELSALVRPSSRELKAALQRSSAWQFALDPEGFQPSR
;
A
#
# COMPACT_ATOMS: atom_id res chain seq x y z
N MET A 1 -9.07 -9.18 4.30
CA MET A 1 -8.96 -7.72 4.05
C MET A 1 -10.23 -7.08 4.56
N SER A 2 -10.11 -5.97 5.27
CA SER A 2 -11.26 -5.24 5.78
C SER A 2 -11.89 -4.42 4.67
N VAL A 3 -13.22 -4.28 4.68
CA VAL A 3 -13.97 -3.61 3.61
C VAL A 3 -13.59 -2.14 3.40
N TRP A 4 -13.05 -1.47 4.43
CA TRP A 4 -12.61 -0.08 4.39
C TRP A 4 -11.15 0.11 3.95
N GLN A 5 -10.43 -0.96 3.61
CA GLN A 5 -9.04 -0.90 3.17
C GLN A 5 -8.94 -1.09 1.65
N PHE A 6 -8.10 -0.28 1.02
CA PHE A 6 -7.76 -0.37 -0.39
C PHE A 6 -6.29 -0.78 -0.54
N ASP A 7 -6.05 -1.96 -1.07
CA ASP A 7 -4.73 -2.58 -1.20
C ASP A 7 -4.07 -2.28 -2.55
N LEU A 8 -2.77 -2.01 -2.49
CA LEU A 8 -1.94 -1.69 -3.65
C LEU A 8 -0.60 -2.42 -3.55
N ALA A 9 -0.25 -3.23 -4.52
CA ALA A 9 1.12 -3.73 -4.66
C ALA A 9 1.99 -2.64 -5.27
N PHE A 10 3.19 -2.42 -4.74
CA PHE A 10 4.21 -1.68 -5.49
C PHE A 10 4.66 -2.59 -6.64
N ALA A 11 4.65 -2.08 -7.87
CA ALA A 11 4.65 -2.89 -9.08
C ALA A 11 5.65 -2.40 -10.12
N GLN A 12 6.12 -3.33 -10.95
CA GLN A 12 6.87 -3.06 -12.18
C GLN A 12 6.20 -3.83 -13.32
N GLY A 13 5.56 -3.11 -14.25
CA GLY A 13 4.95 -3.72 -15.44
C GLY A 13 3.72 -4.60 -15.17
N GLY A 14 2.94 -4.29 -14.11
CA GLY A 14 1.66 -4.97 -13.82
C GLY A 14 1.75 -6.14 -12.83
N ALA A 15 2.95 -6.48 -12.36
CA ALA A 15 3.16 -7.46 -11.30
C ALA A 15 3.82 -6.80 -10.09
N ALA A 16 3.58 -7.36 -8.89
CA ALA A 16 4.28 -6.94 -7.69
C ALA A 16 5.79 -6.96 -7.92
N ALA A 17 6.46 -5.86 -7.57
CA ALA A 17 7.89 -5.74 -7.68
C ALA A 17 8.55 -6.57 -6.58
N SER A 18 9.55 -7.36 -6.97
CA SER A 18 10.34 -8.19 -6.06
C SER A 18 11.76 -7.65 -5.99
N TRP A 19 12.15 -7.14 -4.84
CA TRP A 19 13.46 -6.55 -4.61
C TRP A 19 14.46 -7.55 -4.02
N LEU A 20 15.74 -7.33 -4.32
CA LEU A 20 16.84 -8.16 -3.85
C LEU A 20 17.13 -7.92 -2.36
N PRO A 21 17.52 -8.97 -1.60
CA PRO A 21 17.82 -8.87 -0.17
C PRO A 21 18.84 -7.78 0.17
N ALA A 22 19.81 -7.53 -0.72
CA ALA A 22 20.87 -6.56 -0.51
C ALA A 22 20.36 -5.12 -0.32
N SER A 23 19.21 -4.77 -0.90
CA SER A 23 18.60 -3.44 -0.78
C SER A 23 17.75 -3.26 0.48
N ARG A 24 17.47 -4.35 1.21
CA ARG A 24 16.44 -4.39 2.24
C ARG A 24 16.69 -3.39 3.36
N SER A 25 17.90 -3.32 3.89
CA SER A 25 18.23 -2.43 5.01
C SER A 25 18.04 -0.96 4.64
N ASP A 26 18.44 -0.57 3.42
CA ASP A 26 18.30 0.80 2.94
C ASP A 26 16.82 1.16 2.74
N VAL A 27 16.04 0.27 2.12
CA VAL A 27 14.60 0.47 1.93
C VAL A 27 13.88 0.52 3.28
N MET A 28 14.21 -0.36 4.22
CA MET A 28 13.63 -0.30 5.56
C MET A 28 13.96 1.01 6.28
N HIS A 29 15.21 1.49 6.20
CA HIS A 29 15.61 2.75 6.80
C HIS A 29 14.87 3.93 6.18
N TYR A 30 14.75 3.92 4.85
CA TYR A 30 14.01 4.93 4.11
C TYR A 30 12.53 4.94 4.50
N LEU A 31 11.85 3.78 4.50
CA LEU A 31 10.46 3.67 4.97
C LEU A 31 10.33 4.17 6.41
N ALA A 32 11.23 3.77 7.30
CA ALA A 32 11.21 4.21 8.70
C ALA A 32 11.31 5.73 8.85
N SER A 33 12.07 6.40 7.97
CA SER A 33 12.18 7.87 7.95
C SER A 33 10.91 8.58 7.47
N ARG A 34 10.00 7.88 6.80
CA ARG A 34 8.78 8.44 6.20
C ARG A 34 7.51 8.11 6.97
N VAL A 35 7.38 6.87 7.44
CA VAL A 35 6.16 6.33 8.04
C VAL A 35 6.36 5.82 9.48
N GLY A 36 7.60 5.87 10.00
CA GLY A 36 7.94 5.35 11.33
C GLY A 36 8.48 3.92 11.28
N PRO A 37 9.02 3.40 12.40
CA PRO A 37 9.72 2.12 12.44
C PRO A 37 8.80 0.95 12.06
N SER A 38 9.39 -0.12 11.52
CA SER A 38 8.63 -1.34 11.21
C SER A 38 8.23 -2.10 12.47
N THR A 39 7.04 -2.67 12.46
CA THR A 39 6.57 -3.63 13.46
C THR A 39 6.47 -5.03 12.84
N PRO A 40 7.05 -6.07 13.46
CA PRO A 40 6.88 -7.44 12.99
C PRO A 40 5.45 -7.93 13.22
N MET A 41 4.88 -8.62 12.24
CA MET A 41 3.55 -9.22 12.33
C MET A 41 3.64 -10.76 12.39
N LEU A 42 4.36 -11.35 11.43
CA LEU A 42 4.63 -12.79 11.33
C LEU A 42 6.05 -13.00 10.78
N GLU A 43 6.52 -14.25 10.74
CA GLU A 43 7.79 -14.57 10.10
C GLU A 43 7.76 -14.14 8.62
N GLY A 44 8.79 -13.39 8.20
CA GLY A 44 8.86 -12.82 6.84
C GLY A 44 8.01 -11.57 6.60
N TRP A 45 7.09 -11.19 7.49
CA TRP A 45 6.19 -10.05 7.31
C TRP A 45 6.31 -9.01 8.42
N ARG A 46 6.53 -7.76 7.99
CA ARG A 46 6.46 -6.57 8.85
C ARG A 46 5.65 -5.47 8.17
N TYR A 47 5.11 -4.55 8.95
CA TYR A 47 4.43 -3.37 8.44
C TYR A 47 5.07 -2.09 8.99
N PHE A 48 4.86 -0.97 8.29
CA PHE A 48 5.24 0.37 8.70
C PHE A 48 3.99 1.26 8.72
N GLY A 49 3.76 2.00 9.79
CA GLY A 49 2.52 2.77 10.00
C GLY A 49 1.55 2.08 10.96
N ASN A 50 0.25 2.15 10.69
CA ASN A 50 -0.82 1.62 11.54
C ASN A 50 -1.45 0.35 10.93
N GLU A 51 -1.30 -0.80 11.60
CA GLU A 51 -1.81 -2.10 11.14
C GLU A 51 -3.32 -2.10 10.80
N ALA A 52 -4.11 -1.36 11.59
CA ALA A 52 -5.56 -1.29 11.45
C ALA A 52 -6.02 -0.22 10.45
N GLY A 53 -5.11 0.60 9.94
CA GLY A 53 -5.39 1.73 9.06
C GLY A 53 -4.41 1.80 7.90
N ASN A 54 -3.81 2.98 7.74
CA ASN A 54 -2.79 3.23 6.71
C ASN A 54 -1.45 2.58 7.06
N CYS A 55 -0.94 1.69 6.20
CA CYS A 55 0.39 1.11 6.39
C CYS A 55 1.03 0.62 5.08
N ILE A 56 2.34 0.39 5.13
CA ILE A 56 3.10 -0.31 4.10
C ILE A 56 3.55 -1.65 4.68
N ASP A 57 3.13 -2.74 4.09
CA ASP A 57 3.60 -4.09 4.38
C ASP A 57 4.86 -4.40 3.56
N MET A 58 5.83 -5.03 4.20
CA MET A 58 6.99 -5.66 3.57
C MET A 58 6.92 -7.16 3.84
N VAL A 59 6.68 -7.93 2.78
CA VAL A 59 6.56 -9.39 2.84
C VAL A 59 7.78 -9.99 2.17
N SER A 60 8.45 -10.91 2.86
CA SER A 60 9.68 -11.54 2.40
C SER A 60 9.44 -13.00 2.08
N ASP A 61 10.06 -13.48 1.02
CA ASP A 61 10.10 -14.90 0.71
C ASP A 61 11.26 -15.61 1.47
N PRO A 62 11.32 -16.96 1.42
CA PRO A 62 12.42 -17.72 2.04
C PRO A 62 13.81 -17.42 1.47
N ASP A 63 13.89 -16.93 0.22
CA ASP A 63 15.15 -16.52 -0.43
C ASP A 63 15.59 -15.10 0.00
N GLY A 64 14.80 -14.45 0.84
CA GLY A 64 15.05 -13.12 1.40
C GLY A 64 14.71 -11.97 0.45
N ARG A 65 14.15 -12.26 -0.74
CA ARG A 65 13.55 -11.22 -1.58
C ARG A 65 12.30 -10.70 -0.88
N TYR A 66 11.88 -9.52 -1.26
CA TYR A 66 10.72 -8.91 -0.64
C TYR A 66 9.87 -8.13 -1.63
N GLU A 67 8.60 -7.99 -1.28
CA GLU A 67 7.60 -7.16 -1.93
C GLU A 67 7.12 -6.09 -0.95
N LEU A 68 6.56 -5.02 -1.50
CA LEU A 68 5.95 -3.95 -0.75
C LEU A 68 4.48 -3.82 -1.18
N HIS A 69 3.62 -3.64 -0.20
CA HIS A 69 2.17 -3.46 -0.39
C HIS A 69 1.71 -2.29 0.46
N ALA A 70 0.97 -1.34 -0.11
CA ALA A 70 0.35 -0.25 0.63
C ALA A 70 -1.12 -0.57 0.90
N ARG A 71 -1.56 -0.29 2.12
CA ARG A 71 -2.96 -0.32 2.54
C ARG A 71 -3.41 1.09 2.84
N LEU A 72 -4.43 1.56 2.12
CA LEU A 72 -5.07 2.85 2.36
C LEU A 72 -6.38 2.64 3.11
N ASP A 73 -6.56 3.31 4.24
CA ASP A 73 -7.82 3.33 4.98
C ASP A 73 -8.74 4.44 4.44
N ALA A 74 -9.84 4.09 3.79
CA ALA A 74 -10.75 5.06 3.21
C ALA A 74 -11.47 5.93 4.26
N CYS A 75 -11.54 5.48 5.52
CA CYS A 75 -12.20 6.16 6.62
C CYS A 75 -11.25 7.05 7.44
N ALA A 76 -9.93 6.89 7.28
CA ALA A 76 -8.94 7.61 8.07
C ALA A 76 -8.72 9.04 7.57
N SER A 77 -8.61 9.98 8.51
CA SER A 77 -8.46 11.42 8.22
C SER A 77 -7.11 11.77 7.58
N GLU A 78 -6.10 10.96 7.84
CA GLU A 78 -4.71 11.12 7.43
C GLU A 78 -4.41 10.46 6.07
N THR A 79 -5.40 9.81 5.44
CA THR A 79 -5.20 9.05 4.21
C THR A 79 -4.71 9.90 3.04
N ASP A 80 -5.18 11.14 2.92
CA ASP A 80 -4.68 12.07 1.90
C ASP A 80 -3.17 12.34 2.06
N HIS A 81 -2.69 12.50 3.31
CA HIS A 81 -1.26 12.67 3.56
C HIS A 81 -0.49 11.37 3.34
N PHE A 82 -1.05 10.23 3.73
CA PHE A 82 -0.42 8.93 3.51
C PHE A 82 -0.27 8.59 2.02
N ILE A 83 -1.24 9.00 1.19
CA ILE A 83 -1.16 8.93 -0.29
C ILE A 83 0.08 9.65 -0.81
N GLU A 84 0.40 10.85 -0.30
CA GLU A 84 1.60 11.58 -0.69
C GLU A 84 2.87 10.79 -0.33
N VAL A 85 2.91 10.24 0.89
CA VAL A 85 4.04 9.46 1.38
C VAL A 85 4.27 8.20 0.54
N VAL A 86 3.23 7.42 0.22
CA VAL A 86 3.40 6.22 -0.61
C VAL A 86 3.83 6.57 -2.03
N CYS A 87 3.34 7.68 -2.60
CA CYS A 87 3.80 8.15 -3.92
C CYS A 87 5.29 8.52 -3.89
N ASP A 88 5.76 9.21 -2.85
CA ASP A 88 7.18 9.51 -2.66
C ASP A 88 8.03 8.24 -2.57
N VAL A 89 7.54 7.22 -1.84
CA VAL A 89 8.21 5.91 -1.77
C VAL A 89 8.27 5.25 -3.13
N ALA A 90 7.17 5.22 -3.88
CA ALA A 90 7.13 4.60 -5.19
C ALA A 90 8.07 5.30 -6.19
N HIS A 91 8.15 6.63 -6.15
CA HIS A 91 9.11 7.41 -6.93
C HIS A 91 10.57 7.09 -6.56
N ALA A 92 10.88 7.03 -5.26
CA ALA A 92 12.23 6.70 -4.79
C ALA A 92 12.67 5.29 -5.21
N LEU A 93 11.72 4.35 -5.30
CA LEU A 93 11.97 2.98 -5.75
C LEU A 93 11.83 2.79 -7.27
N GLY A 94 11.42 3.82 -8.01
CA GLY A 94 11.24 3.76 -9.46
C GLY A 94 10.17 2.76 -9.89
N CYS A 95 9.03 2.73 -9.20
CA CYS A 95 7.95 1.78 -9.44
C CYS A 95 6.57 2.46 -9.56
N GLU A 96 5.59 1.69 -9.99
CA GLU A 96 4.18 2.07 -10.06
C GLU A 96 3.39 1.34 -8.97
N PHE A 97 2.07 1.50 -8.93
CA PHE A 97 1.19 0.66 -8.13
C PHE A 97 0.34 -0.24 -9.01
N PHE A 98 -0.02 -1.42 -8.50
CA PHE A 98 -1.03 -2.29 -9.08
C PHE A 98 -2.14 -2.51 -8.05
N SER A 99 -3.38 -2.26 -8.46
CA SER A 99 -4.58 -2.61 -7.69
C SER A 99 -5.22 -3.84 -8.31
N GLU A 100 -5.27 -4.94 -7.57
CA GLU A 100 -5.95 -6.16 -8.00
C GLU A 100 -7.45 -5.94 -8.15
N GLU A 101 -8.07 -5.27 -7.17
CA GLU A 101 -9.49 -4.92 -7.17
C GLU A 101 -9.90 -4.18 -8.44
N LEU A 102 -9.10 -3.19 -8.87
CA LEU A 102 -9.38 -2.41 -10.07
C LEU A 102 -8.79 -3.03 -11.34
N SER A 103 -8.01 -4.12 -11.20
CA SER A 103 -7.22 -4.74 -12.27
C SER A 103 -6.45 -3.70 -13.10
N ALA A 104 -5.81 -2.76 -12.41
CA ALA A 104 -5.23 -1.57 -13.05
C ALA A 104 -3.89 -1.16 -12.44
N LEU A 105 -3.00 -0.68 -13.30
CA LEU A 105 -1.84 0.09 -12.91
C LEU A 105 -2.24 1.53 -12.55
N VAL A 106 -1.64 2.05 -11.49
CA VAL A 106 -1.84 3.42 -11.01
C VAL A 106 -0.47 4.09 -10.90
N ARG A 107 -0.31 5.26 -11.52
CA ARG A 107 0.97 5.98 -11.43
C ARG A 107 1.13 6.57 -10.03
N PRO A 108 2.37 6.74 -9.56
CA PRO A 108 2.65 7.31 -8.24
C PRO A 108 2.38 8.82 -8.19
N SER A 109 1.12 9.23 -8.34
CA SER A 109 0.69 10.61 -8.15
C SER A 109 -0.52 10.65 -7.23
N SER A 110 -0.56 11.62 -6.32
CA SER A 110 -1.66 11.74 -5.36
C SER A 110 -3.02 11.82 -6.06
N ARG A 111 -3.08 12.47 -7.22
CA ARG A 111 -4.31 12.56 -8.03
C ARG A 111 -4.78 11.21 -8.55
N GLU A 112 -3.88 10.41 -9.14
CA GLU A 112 -4.25 9.10 -9.69
C GLU A 112 -4.56 8.10 -8.57
N LEU A 113 -3.80 8.12 -7.48
CA LEU A 113 -4.03 7.24 -6.35
C LEU A 113 -5.34 7.55 -5.62
N LYS A 114 -5.66 8.84 -5.45
CA LYS A 114 -6.95 9.27 -4.90
C LYS A 114 -8.11 8.90 -5.83
N ALA A 115 -7.94 9.04 -7.14
CA ALA A 115 -8.96 8.61 -8.11
C ALA A 115 -9.16 7.09 -8.10
N ALA A 116 -8.09 6.32 -7.89
CA ALA A 116 -8.17 4.86 -7.71
C ALA A 116 -8.91 4.50 -6.41
N LEU A 117 -8.53 5.11 -5.29
CA LEU A 117 -9.23 4.95 -4.01
C LEU A 117 -10.71 5.28 -4.16
N GLN A 118 -11.08 6.39 -4.80
CA GLN A 118 -12.47 6.79 -5.00
C GLN A 118 -13.32 5.81 -5.82
N ARG A 119 -12.67 4.94 -6.61
CA ARG A 119 -13.31 3.89 -7.39
C ARG A 119 -13.40 2.56 -6.64
N SER A 120 -12.72 2.43 -5.51
CA SER A 120 -12.67 1.19 -4.75
C SER A 120 -13.92 0.99 -3.89
N SER A 121 -14.12 -0.27 -3.51
CA SER A 121 -15.12 -0.72 -2.57
C SER A 121 -14.91 -0.09 -1.19
N ALA A 122 -13.66 0.16 -0.81
CA ALA A 122 -13.32 0.85 0.43
C ALA A 122 -13.89 2.27 0.48
N TRP A 123 -13.81 3.01 -0.63
CA TRP A 123 -14.40 4.34 -0.69
C TRP A 123 -15.92 4.30 -0.68
N GLN A 124 -16.52 3.35 -1.40
CA GLN A 124 -17.98 3.15 -1.38
C GLN A 124 -18.48 2.86 0.04
N PHE A 125 -17.77 2.00 0.78
CA PHE A 125 -18.06 1.73 2.19
C PHE A 125 -17.90 2.97 3.06
N ALA A 126 -16.82 3.74 2.88
CA ALA A 126 -16.59 4.95 3.65
C ALA A 126 -17.68 6.03 3.44
N LEU A 127 -18.33 6.06 2.27
CA LEU A 127 -19.43 6.99 1.97
C LEU A 127 -20.76 6.57 2.61
N ASP A 128 -21.08 5.27 2.60
CA ASP A 128 -22.34 4.74 3.13
C ASP A 128 -22.14 3.32 3.71
N PRO A 129 -21.68 3.20 4.97
CA PRO A 129 -21.47 1.90 5.60
C PRO A 129 -22.75 1.06 5.76
N GLU A 130 -23.90 1.71 5.94
CA GLU A 130 -25.19 1.03 6.19
C GLU A 130 -25.80 0.46 4.90
N GLY A 131 -25.62 1.16 3.78
CA GLY A 131 -26.10 0.76 2.45
C GLY A 131 -25.10 -0.05 1.62
N PHE A 132 -23.86 -0.23 2.10
CA PHE A 132 -22.80 -0.87 1.32
C PHE A 132 -23.12 -2.32 0.94
N GLN A 133 -23.01 -2.62 -0.35
CA GLN A 133 -23.04 -3.98 -0.89
C GLN A 133 -21.75 -4.22 -1.66
N PRO A 134 -20.89 -5.18 -1.24
CA PRO A 134 -19.65 -5.44 -1.94
C PRO A 134 -19.92 -5.89 -3.37
N SER A 135 -19.21 -5.26 -4.31
CA SER A 135 -19.16 -5.68 -5.70
C SER A 135 -18.70 -7.14 -5.76
N ARG A 136 -19.48 -8.02 -6.42
CA ARG A 136 -19.14 -9.44 -6.59
C ARG A 136 -18.05 -9.66 -7.63
#